data_AF-A0A562QAQ3-F1
#
_entry.id   AF-A0A562QAQ3-F1
#
_cell.length_a   1.000
_cell.length_b   1.000
_cell.length_c   1.000
_cell.angle_alpha   90.00
_cell.angle_beta   90.00
_cell.angle_gamma   90.00
#
_symmetry.space_group_name_H-M   'P 1'
#
loop_
_entity.id
_entity.type
_entity.pdbx_description
1 polymer ?
#
loop_
_entity_poly.entity_id
_entity_poly.type
_entity_poly.pdbx_seq_one_letter_code
_entity_poly.pdbx_strand_id
1 'polypeptide(L)'
;MGYILVLFHQNTSLARLYSIAIAPKARGQKLAQRLLDAAEDTAVERDCAYMRLEVRPDNAAAIALYERNGYLPFATINDYYEDHSQALRFEKRIRQPSEGQLRQVPFYRQTTDFTCGPASLLMAMGALEPGRALERWEELRLWREATTIYMTAGHGGCGPHGLELAARRRGFRVHMQVNTRGPLFLEGVRSEEKKEVMRLVHEDFSREIKQSDIERLIRTKLDIPAVLARGGLPLVLISSFRLVQSKGPHWILVTGCDEEFIYFHDPDVDHSQHRRELDCQHIPVSHAEFDRLSRFGKNKLRAAVIVYPSETASE
;
A
#
# COMPACT_ATOMS: atom_id res chain seq x y z
N MET A 1 -12.29 31.84 -23.56
CA MET A 1 -12.74 30.44 -23.71
C MET A 1 -11.57 29.49 -23.58
N GLY A 2 -11.81 28.31 -23.02
CA GLY A 2 -10.82 27.24 -22.82
C GLY A 2 -11.53 25.92 -22.48
N TYR A 3 -10.77 24.83 -22.41
CA TYR A 3 -11.29 23.50 -22.08
C TYR A 3 -10.30 22.71 -21.22
N ILE A 4 -10.80 21.66 -20.57
CA ILE A 4 -10.04 20.61 -19.91
C ILE A 4 -10.60 19.25 -20.32
N LEU A 5 -9.73 18.28 -20.55
CA LEU A 5 -10.08 16.91 -20.89
C LEU A 5 -9.45 15.97 -19.87
N VAL A 6 -10.29 15.17 -19.23
CA VAL A 6 -9.90 14.18 -18.22
C VAL A 6 -10.31 12.79 -18.69
N LEU A 7 -9.39 11.84 -18.58
CA LEU A 7 -9.61 10.43 -18.89
C LEU A 7 -9.70 9.63 -17.59
N PHE A 8 -10.68 8.73 -17.52
CA PHE A 8 -10.91 7.86 -16.38
C PHE A 8 -10.49 6.44 -16.74
N HIS A 9 -9.51 5.91 -16.02
CA HIS A 9 -9.05 4.55 -16.25
C HIS A 9 -9.99 3.57 -15.56
N GLN A 10 -10.61 2.68 -16.33
CA GLN A 10 -11.41 1.60 -15.76
C GLN A 10 -10.53 0.77 -14.81
N ASN A 11 -11.06 0.43 -13.64
CA ASN A 11 -10.42 -0.44 -12.63
C ASN A 11 -9.24 0.17 -11.85
N THR A 12 -9.05 1.49 -11.86
CA THR A 12 -8.13 2.19 -10.96
C THR A 12 -8.77 3.45 -10.41
N SER A 13 -8.35 3.87 -9.23
CA SER A 13 -8.84 5.10 -8.57
C SER A 13 -8.12 6.37 -9.09
N LEU A 14 -7.82 6.42 -10.40
CA LEU A 14 -6.91 7.39 -11.03
C LEU A 14 -7.58 8.09 -12.21
N ALA A 15 -7.65 9.41 -12.13
CA ALA A 15 -7.96 10.30 -13.24
C ALA A 15 -6.67 10.78 -13.93
N ARG A 16 -6.70 10.92 -15.25
CA ARG A 16 -5.60 11.50 -16.02
C ARG A 16 -6.07 12.79 -16.68
N LEU A 17 -5.50 13.92 -16.28
CA LEU A 17 -5.66 15.18 -17.01
C LEU A 17 -4.86 15.07 -18.30
N TYR A 18 -5.57 14.89 -19.41
CA TYR A 18 -4.98 14.64 -20.72
C TYR A 18 -4.63 15.95 -21.43
N SER A 19 -5.48 16.96 -21.31
CA SER A 19 -5.24 18.25 -21.95
C SER A 19 -5.97 19.37 -21.21
N ILE A 20 -5.33 20.52 -21.07
CA ILE A 20 -5.93 21.77 -20.61
C ILE A 20 -5.43 22.90 -21.49
N ALA A 21 -6.34 23.74 -22.01
CA ALA A 21 -5.96 24.85 -22.87
C ALA A 21 -6.87 26.06 -22.67
N ILE A 22 -6.26 27.25 -22.61
CA ILE A 22 -6.96 28.54 -22.58
C ILE A 22 -6.56 29.36 -23.79
N ALA A 23 -7.54 29.86 -24.54
CA ALA A 23 -7.32 30.75 -25.68
C ALA A 23 -6.52 32.00 -25.25
N PRO A 24 -5.56 32.51 -26.05
CA PRO A 24 -4.68 33.61 -25.66
C PRO A 24 -5.42 34.85 -25.12
N LYS A 25 -6.52 35.24 -25.77
CA LYS A 25 -7.37 36.39 -25.39
C LYS A 25 -8.09 36.23 -24.05
N ALA A 26 -8.11 35.03 -23.48
CA ALA A 26 -8.81 34.70 -22.24
C ALA A 26 -7.86 34.31 -21.10
N ARG A 27 -6.54 34.46 -21.29
CA ARG A 27 -5.52 34.23 -20.24
C ARG A 27 -5.58 35.34 -19.19
N GLY A 28 -5.00 35.10 -18.01
CA GLY A 28 -4.99 36.05 -16.88
C GLY A 28 -6.31 36.12 -16.09
N GLN A 29 -7.39 35.49 -16.57
CA GLN A 29 -8.72 35.53 -15.94
C GLN A 29 -8.99 34.34 -14.99
N LYS A 30 -7.95 33.68 -14.47
CA LYS A 30 -8.03 32.47 -13.62
C LYS A 30 -8.85 31.30 -14.22
N LEU A 31 -9.10 31.28 -15.53
CA LEU A 31 -9.89 30.21 -16.17
C LEU A 31 -9.24 28.83 -16.05
N ALA A 32 -7.91 28.74 -16.16
CA ALA A 32 -7.21 27.48 -16.01
C ALA A 32 -7.35 26.90 -14.59
N GLN A 33 -7.41 27.77 -13.57
CA GLN A 33 -7.68 27.37 -12.19
C GLN A 33 -9.08 26.78 -12.07
N ARG A 34 -10.10 27.52 -12.54
CA ARG A 34 -11.50 27.06 -12.48
C ARG A 34 -11.74 25.75 -13.23
N LEU A 35 -11.04 25.55 -14.36
CA LEU A 35 -11.11 24.29 -15.10
C LEU A 35 -10.44 23.14 -14.33
N LEU A 36 -9.29 23.41 -13.69
CA LEU A 36 -8.59 22.41 -12.88
C LEU A 36 -9.44 22.01 -11.66
N ASP A 37 -9.99 22.98 -10.93
CA ASP A 37 -10.88 22.73 -9.79
C ASP A 37 -12.08 21.86 -10.22
N ALA A 38 -12.77 22.25 -11.29
CA ALA A 38 -13.91 21.48 -11.80
C ALA A 38 -13.52 20.07 -12.26
N ALA A 39 -12.31 19.89 -12.81
CA ALA A 39 -11.80 18.58 -13.19
C ALA A 39 -11.47 17.71 -11.97
N GLU A 40 -10.92 18.29 -10.91
CA GLU A 40 -10.67 17.59 -9.64
C GLU A 40 -11.99 17.16 -8.99
N ASP A 41 -12.97 18.06 -8.88
CA ASP A 41 -14.32 17.78 -8.35
C ASP A 41 -14.99 16.64 -9.13
N THR A 42 -14.99 16.76 -10.47
CA THR A 42 -15.54 15.74 -11.37
C THR A 42 -14.83 14.38 -11.22
N ALA A 43 -13.53 14.39 -10.88
CA ALA A 43 -12.79 13.16 -10.66
C ALA A 43 -13.13 12.52 -9.31
N VAL A 44 -13.31 13.32 -8.26
CA VAL A 44 -13.78 12.84 -6.96
C VAL A 44 -15.19 12.24 -7.08
N GLU A 45 -16.11 12.90 -7.80
CA GLU A 45 -17.46 12.39 -8.10
C GLU A 45 -17.47 11.06 -8.87
N ARG A 46 -16.35 10.69 -9.49
CA ARG A 46 -16.16 9.44 -10.22
C ARG A 46 -15.24 8.46 -9.49
N ASP A 47 -15.22 8.53 -8.16
CA ASP A 47 -14.45 7.64 -7.28
C ASP A 47 -12.94 7.60 -7.62
N CYS A 48 -12.38 8.71 -8.11
CA CYS A 48 -10.94 8.85 -8.26
C CYS A 48 -10.34 9.45 -6.99
N ALA A 49 -9.24 8.86 -6.54
CA ALA A 49 -8.48 9.36 -5.40
C ALA A 49 -7.24 10.15 -5.80
N TYR A 50 -6.77 9.96 -7.03
CA TYR A 50 -5.61 10.64 -7.58
C TYR A 50 -5.90 11.26 -8.94
N MET A 51 -5.25 12.39 -9.23
CA MET A 51 -5.14 12.95 -10.56
C MET A 51 -3.69 13.00 -11.00
N ARG A 52 -3.38 12.44 -12.17
CA ARG A 52 -2.07 12.51 -12.82
C ARG A 52 -2.10 13.32 -14.10
N LEU A 53 -0.96 13.90 -14.43
CA LEU A 53 -0.77 14.64 -15.66
C LEU A 53 0.67 14.56 -16.14
N GLU A 54 0.84 14.89 -17.41
CA GLU A 54 2.12 15.05 -18.07
C GLU A 54 2.24 16.49 -18.60
N VAL A 55 3.38 17.14 -18.37
CA VAL A 55 3.62 18.53 -18.79
C VAL A 55 5.03 18.66 -19.36
N ARG A 56 5.19 19.51 -20.38
CA ARG A 56 6.53 19.80 -20.91
C ARG A 56 7.37 20.59 -19.89
N PRO A 57 8.69 20.31 -19.77
CA PRO A 57 9.57 21.07 -18.89
C PRO A 57 9.64 22.58 -19.17
N ASP A 58 9.43 23.00 -20.42
CA ASP A 58 9.49 24.40 -20.84
C ASP A 58 8.15 25.16 -20.62
N ASN A 59 7.09 24.46 -20.20
CA ASN A 59 5.78 25.08 -19.94
C ASN A 59 5.69 25.60 -18.50
N ALA A 60 6.49 26.62 -18.18
CA ALA A 60 6.59 27.20 -16.84
C ALA A 60 5.23 27.65 -16.27
N ALA A 61 4.33 28.15 -17.11
CA ALA A 61 3.00 28.59 -16.69
C ALA A 61 2.11 27.41 -16.23
N ALA A 62 2.17 26.28 -16.93
CA ALA A 62 1.44 25.07 -16.54
C ALA A 62 2.13 24.34 -15.38
N ILE A 63 3.45 24.40 -15.24
CA ILE A 63 4.14 23.84 -14.06
C ILE A 63 3.72 24.61 -12.81
N ALA A 64 3.82 25.95 -12.83
CA ALA A 64 3.35 26.80 -11.75
C ALA A 64 1.83 26.66 -11.52
N LEU A 65 1.06 26.39 -12.60
CA LEU A 65 -0.21 25.65 -12.62
C LEU A 65 -0.47 24.70 -11.45
N TYR A 66 0.26 23.60 -11.55
CA TYR A 66 0.03 22.36 -10.85
C TYR A 66 0.69 22.41 -9.48
N GLU A 67 1.91 22.95 -9.37
CA GLU A 67 2.64 23.04 -8.10
C GLU A 67 1.85 23.81 -7.04
N ARG A 68 1.30 24.99 -7.39
CA ARG A 68 0.49 25.78 -6.45
C ARG A 68 -0.83 25.09 -6.05
N ASN A 69 -1.28 24.12 -6.84
CA ASN A 69 -2.47 23.32 -6.57
C ASN A 69 -2.14 22.03 -5.83
N GLY A 70 -0.90 21.83 -5.42
CA GLY A 70 -0.47 20.68 -4.63
C GLY A 70 -0.12 19.44 -5.45
N TYR A 71 0.06 19.58 -6.77
CA TYR A 71 0.62 18.50 -7.58
C TYR A 71 2.13 18.41 -7.35
N LEU A 72 2.62 17.18 -7.18
CA LEU A 72 4.03 16.89 -6.95
C LEU A 72 4.61 16.14 -8.16
N PRO A 73 5.81 16.50 -8.64
CA PRO A 73 6.50 15.74 -9.67
C PRO A 73 6.95 14.39 -9.11
N PHE A 74 6.75 13.31 -9.85
CA PHE A 74 7.16 11.96 -9.41
C PHE A 74 8.00 11.19 -10.43
N ALA A 75 7.97 11.56 -11.71
CA ALA A 75 8.77 10.91 -12.75
C ALA A 75 8.95 11.80 -13.97
N THR A 76 9.90 11.42 -14.82
CA THR A 76 10.12 12.00 -16.15
C THR A 76 10.03 10.89 -17.19
N ILE A 77 9.27 11.12 -18.26
CA ILE A 77 9.21 10.21 -19.41
C ILE A 77 9.99 10.84 -20.56
N ASN A 78 11.04 10.17 -21.01
CA ASN A 78 11.77 10.54 -22.23
C ASN A 78 10.96 10.14 -23.46
N ASP A 79 11.16 10.85 -24.57
CA ASP A 79 10.55 10.50 -25.87
C ASP A 79 9.00 10.38 -25.79
N TYR A 80 8.38 11.34 -25.09
CA TYR A 80 6.95 11.31 -24.80
C TYR A 80 6.11 12.03 -25.85
N TYR A 81 6.59 13.19 -26.31
CA TYR A 81 5.92 13.97 -27.34
C TYR A 81 6.44 13.58 -28.73
N GLU A 82 5.68 13.93 -29.77
CA GLU A 82 6.00 13.62 -31.18
C GLU A 82 7.38 14.16 -31.62
N ASP A 83 7.84 15.25 -31.02
CA ASP A 83 9.17 15.83 -31.27
C ASP A 83 10.29 15.18 -30.42
N HIS A 84 10.05 14.00 -29.87
CA HIS A 84 10.95 13.25 -28.99
C HIS A 84 11.29 13.96 -27.66
N SER A 85 10.59 15.05 -27.33
CA SER A 85 10.83 15.74 -26.07
C SER A 85 10.26 14.99 -24.86
N GLN A 86 10.87 15.23 -23.71
CA GLN A 86 10.46 14.63 -22.45
C GLN A 86 9.19 15.27 -21.86
N ALA A 87 8.49 14.52 -21.02
CA ALA A 87 7.41 15.01 -20.18
C ALA A 87 7.72 14.81 -18.70
N LEU A 88 7.46 15.85 -17.90
CA LEU A 88 7.42 15.75 -16.45
C LEU A 88 6.06 15.20 -16.03
N ARG A 89 6.04 14.22 -15.14
CA ARG A 89 4.81 13.64 -14.58
C ARG A 89 4.53 14.20 -13.21
N PHE A 90 3.31 14.65 -13.02
CA PHE A 90 2.82 15.19 -11.76
C PHE A 90 1.63 14.37 -11.26
N GLU A 91 1.49 14.27 -9.95
CA GLU A 91 0.36 13.62 -9.27
C GLU A 91 -0.13 14.48 -8.11
N LYS A 92 -1.44 14.47 -7.88
CA LYS A 92 -2.08 15.00 -6.68
C LYS A 92 -3.06 13.96 -6.14
N ARG A 93 -3.03 13.75 -4.83
CA ARG A 93 -4.12 13.08 -4.12
C ARG A 93 -5.29 14.06 -4.02
N ILE A 94 -6.37 13.79 -4.75
CA ILE A 94 -7.54 14.66 -4.84
C ILE A 94 -8.64 14.26 -3.84
N ARG A 95 -8.56 13.06 -3.27
CA ARG A 95 -9.48 12.60 -2.22
C ARG A 95 -8.81 12.58 -0.86
N GLN A 96 -9.42 13.29 0.09
CA GLN A 96 -9.08 13.16 1.50
C GLN A 96 -10.01 12.14 2.17
N PRO A 97 -9.51 11.34 3.12
CA PRO A 97 -10.35 10.49 3.96
C PRO A 97 -11.32 11.34 4.78
N SER A 98 -12.55 10.89 4.99
CA SER A 98 -13.48 11.58 5.89
C SER A 98 -12.98 11.50 7.33
N GLU A 99 -13.16 12.58 8.10
CA GLU A 99 -12.77 12.62 9.51
C GLU A 99 -13.45 11.48 10.30
N GLY A 100 -12.68 10.80 11.15
CA GLY A 100 -13.18 9.71 12.01
C GLY A 100 -13.21 8.31 11.40
N GLN A 101 -12.96 8.15 10.09
CA GLN A 101 -12.93 6.82 9.43
C GLN A 101 -11.54 6.16 9.45
N LEU A 102 -10.49 6.92 9.74
CA LEU A 102 -9.12 6.43 9.81
C LEU A 102 -8.70 6.13 11.25
N ARG A 103 -8.02 5.00 11.44
CA ARG A 103 -7.30 4.71 12.66
C ARG A 103 -6.06 5.59 12.74
N GLN A 104 -5.79 6.12 13.93
CA GLN A 104 -4.54 6.79 14.25
C GLN A 104 -3.45 5.71 14.35
N VAL A 105 -2.67 5.58 13.29
CA VAL A 105 -1.59 4.59 13.19
C VAL A 105 -0.30 5.36 12.95
N PRO A 106 0.73 5.21 13.80
CA PRO A 106 2.01 5.85 13.55
C PRO A 106 2.62 5.29 12.26
N PHE A 107 3.21 6.17 11.46
CA PHE A 107 3.91 5.75 10.25
C PHE A 107 5.33 5.34 10.58
N TYR A 108 5.76 4.19 10.06
CA TYR A 108 7.14 3.72 10.11
C TYR A 108 7.55 3.21 8.74
N ARG A 109 8.55 3.88 8.16
CA ARG A 109 9.17 3.48 6.90
C ARG A 109 10.10 2.30 7.12
N GLN A 110 9.99 1.25 6.30
CA GLN A 110 10.92 0.13 6.34
C GLN A 110 12.35 0.60 6.05
N THR A 111 13.33 0.01 6.73
CA THR A 111 14.74 0.40 6.58
C THR A 111 15.52 -0.56 5.68
N THR A 112 14.89 -1.61 5.17
CA THR A 112 15.47 -2.55 4.20
C THR A 112 14.42 -2.99 3.17
N ASP A 113 14.88 -3.46 2.01
CA ASP A 113 14.00 -3.90 0.90
C ASP A 113 13.20 -5.19 1.18
N PHE A 114 13.32 -5.76 2.39
CA PHE A 114 12.75 -7.06 2.76
C PHE A 114 12.00 -7.05 4.10
N THR A 115 11.80 -5.87 4.69
CA THR A 115 11.20 -5.69 6.03
C THR A 115 9.78 -5.11 6.00
N CYS A 116 9.09 -5.10 4.86
CA CYS A 116 7.72 -4.59 4.75
C CYS A 116 6.73 -5.21 5.74
N GLY A 117 6.80 -6.53 5.94
CA GLY A 117 5.97 -7.24 6.94
C GLY A 117 6.28 -6.77 8.37
N PRO A 118 7.55 -6.86 8.81
CA PRO A 118 8.01 -6.33 10.09
C PRO A 118 7.66 -4.86 10.34
N ALA A 119 7.87 -3.98 9.36
CA ALA A 119 7.53 -2.56 9.47
C ALA A 119 6.00 -2.35 9.61
N SER A 120 5.20 -3.09 8.83
CA SER A 120 3.73 -3.08 8.97
C SER A 120 3.28 -3.57 10.35
N LEU A 121 3.96 -4.59 10.89
CA LEU A 121 3.68 -5.13 12.22
C LEU A 121 4.07 -4.12 13.31
N LEU A 122 5.22 -3.47 13.16
CA LEU A 122 5.69 -2.44 14.08
C LEU A 122 4.70 -1.26 14.14
N MET A 123 4.19 -0.79 12.99
CA MET A 123 3.13 0.22 12.96
C MET A 123 1.85 -0.23 13.66
N ALA A 124 1.42 -1.49 13.43
CA ALA A 124 0.22 -2.04 14.08
C ALA A 124 0.40 -2.11 15.61
N MET A 125 1.57 -2.54 16.08
CA MET A 125 1.90 -2.58 17.50
C MET A 125 1.91 -1.18 18.11
N GLY A 126 2.52 -0.19 17.44
CA GLY A 126 2.52 1.21 17.91
C GLY A 126 1.14 1.86 17.95
N ALA A 127 0.22 1.43 17.09
CA ALA A 127 -1.17 1.88 17.13
C ALA A 127 -1.95 1.29 18.30
N LEU A 128 -1.64 0.05 18.70
CA LEU A 128 -2.32 -0.66 19.80
C LEU A 128 -1.71 -0.34 21.17
N GLU A 129 -0.44 0.07 21.21
CA GLU A 129 0.26 0.48 22.43
C GLU A 129 0.80 1.92 22.27
N PRO A 130 -0.04 2.94 22.57
CA PRO A 130 0.37 4.33 22.47
C PRO A 130 1.63 4.62 23.28
N GLY A 131 2.60 5.29 22.67
CA GLY A 131 3.90 5.61 23.29
C GLY A 131 5.00 4.57 23.06
N ARG A 132 4.70 3.43 22.43
CA ARG A 132 5.73 2.48 21.96
C ARG A 132 6.64 3.16 20.94
N ALA A 133 7.95 3.14 21.18
CA ALA A 133 8.94 3.61 20.22
C ALA A 133 9.03 2.66 19.02
N LEU A 134 9.03 3.21 17.80
CA LEU A 134 9.20 2.43 16.57
C LEU A 134 10.65 2.52 16.14
N GLU A 135 11.43 1.49 16.44
CA GLU A 135 12.87 1.50 16.25
C GLU A 135 13.35 0.41 15.29
N ARG A 136 14.42 0.75 14.55
CA ARG A 136 15.05 -0.14 13.56
C ARG A 136 15.50 -1.49 14.12
N TRP A 137 15.98 -1.53 15.36
CA TRP A 137 16.40 -2.79 15.96
C TRP A 137 15.19 -3.73 16.16
N GLU A 138 14.01 -3.19 16.46
CA GLU A 138 12.79 -3.98 16.64
C GLU A 138 12.27 -4.47 15.29
N GLU A 139 12.29 -3.63 14.26
CA GLU A 139 12.01 -4.04 12.87
C GLU A 139 12.88 -5.25 12.45
N LEU A 140 14.19 -5.20 12.68
CA LEU A 140 15.09 -6.29 12.33
C LEU A 140 14.90 -7.53 13.22
N ARG A 141 14.50 -7.34 14.48
CA ARG A 141 14.15 -8.46 15.37
C ARG A 141 12.88 -9.17 14.90
N LEU A 142 11.84 -8.41 14.57
CA LEU A 142 10.61 -8.92 13.97
C LEU A 142 10.90 -9.69 12.68
N TRP A 143 11.77 -9.15 11.82
CA TRP A 143 12.21 -9.87 10.61
C TRP A 143 12.89 -11.20 10.92
N ARG A 144 13.86 -11.23 11.84
CA ARG A 144 14.56 -12.47 12.23
C ARG A 144 13.61 -13.54 12.77
N GLU A 145 12.55 -13.14 13.45
CA GLU A 145 11.55 -14.05 14.01
C GLU A 145 10.52 -14.51 12.96
N ALA A 146 10.21 -13.67 11.97
CA ALA A 146 9.13 -13.92 11.02
C ALA A 146 9.59 -14.39 9.63
N THR A 147 10.90 -14.31 9.33
CA THR A 147 11.44 -14.62 8.01
C THR A 147 11.28 -16.10 7.67
N THR A 148 10.81 -16.39 6.45
CA THR A 148 10.72 -17.77 5.95
C THR A 148 11.99 -18.24 5.26
N ILE A 149 12.90 -17.33 4.87
CA ILE A 149 14.29 -17.60 4.43
C ILE A 149 15.06 -16.29 4.13
N TYR A 150 16.40 -16.31 4.23
CA TYR A 150 17.33 -15.25 3.80
C TYR A 150 17.80 -15.47 2.36
N MET A 151 17.79 -14.45 1.50
CA MET A 151 18.37 -14.57 0.15
C MET A 151 19.15 -13.33 -0.28
N THR A 152 20.39 -13.54 -0.73
CA THR A 152 21.20 -12.62 -1.56
C THR A 152 20.66 -12.47 -2.99
N ALA A 153 19.69 -13.30 -3.39
CA ALA A 153 18.85 -13.13 -4.57
C ALA A 153 17.54 -13.94 -4.42
N GLY A 154 16.40 -13.26 -4.23
CA GLY A 154 15.05 -13.84 -4.08
C GLY A 154 14.26 -13.28 -2.88
N HIS A 155 13.05 -13.81 -2.63
CA HIS A 155 12.17 -13.46 -1.50
C HIS A 155 12.84 -13.59 -0.12
N GLY A 156 13.43 -12.51 0.39
CA GLY A 156 13.94 -12.40 1.78
C GLY A 156 12.89 -11.97 2.81
N GLY A 157 11.61 -12.01 2.43
CA GLY A 157 10.49 -11.47 3.19
C GLY A 157 9.85 -12.46 4.17
N CYS A 158 8.84 -11.98 4.89
CA CYS A 158 8.14 -12.73 5.93
C CYS A 158 6.88 -13.42 5.39
N GLY A 159 6.61 -14.62 5.92
CA GLY A 159 5.33 -15.30 5.73
C GLY A 159 4.32 -14.91 6.81
N PRO A 160 3.01 -15.14 6.58
CA PRO A 160 1.97 -14.81 7.56
C PRO A 160 2.14 -15.55 8.89
N HIS A 161 2.61 -16.81 8.84
CA HIS A 161 2.83 -17.63 10.04
C HIS A 161 3.94 -17.05 10.93
N GLY A 162 5.05 -16.61 10.32
CA GLY A 162 6.14 -15.98 11.04
C GLY A 162 5.74 -14.63 11.64
N LEU A 163 5.00 -13.81 10.90
CA LEU A 163 4.46 -12.53 11.40
C LEU A 163 3.49 -12.75 12.57
N GLU A 164 2.62 -13.75 12.47
CA GLU A 164 1.71 -14.13 13.55
C GLU A 164 2.47 -14.50 14.83
N LEU A 165 3.49 -15.36 14.73
CA LEU A 165 4.29 -15.74 15.89
C LEU A 165 5.08 -14.57 16.47
N ALA A 166 5.67 -13.72 15.62
CA ALA A 166 6.41 -12.54 16.07
C ALA A 166 5.52 -11.54 16.84
N ALA A 167 4.28 -11.35 16.39
CA ALA A 167 3.29 -10.53 17.08
C ALA A 167 2.86 -11.17 18.42
N ARG A 168 2.58 -12.48 18.44
CA ARG A 168 2.20 -13.21 19.66
C ARG A 168 3.28 -13.23 20.73
N ARG A 169 4.56 -13.36 20.35
CA ARG A 169 5.70 -13.28 21.27
C ARG A 169 5.78 -11.94 22.01
N ARG A 170 5.06 -10.92 21.52
CA ARG A 170 4.92 -9.59 22.14
C ARG A 170 3.60 -9.40 22.89
N GLY A 171 2.79 -10.46 23.04
CA GLY A 171 1.55 -10.45 23.83
C GLY A 171 0.29 -10.05 23.06
N PHE A 172 0.38 -9.76 21.76
CA PHE A 172 -0.79 -9.41 20.97
C PHE A 172 -1.65 -10.64 20.63
N ARG A 173 -2.97 -10.46 20.65
CA ARG A 173 -3.89 -11.46 20.08
C ARG A 173 -3.87 -11.34 18.55
N VAL A 174 -3.73 -12.47 17.87
CA VAL A 174 -3.56 -12.49 16.41
C VAL A 174 -4.49 -13.50 15.76
N HIS A 175 -5.18 -13.08 14.71
CA HIS A 175 -5.90 -13.99 13.82
C HIS A 175 -5.24 -13.98 12.43
N MET A 176 -4.93 -15.16 11.90
CA MET A 176 -4.43 -15.30 10.53
C MET A 176 -5.54 -15.76 9.59
N GLN A 177 -5.64 -15.10 8.44
CA GLN A 177 -6.49 -15.51 7.32
C GLN A 177 -5.59 -15.87 6.14
N VAL A 178 -5.69 -17.12 5.66
CA VAL A 178 -4.94 -17.58 4.48
C VAL A 178 -5.80 -18.52 3.65
N ASN A 179 -5.84 -18.33 2.34
CA ASN A 179 -6.69 -19.13 1.45
C ASN A 179 -6.03 -20.43 0.93
N THR A 180 -4.76 -20.64 1.28
CA THR A 180 -3.93 -21.76 0.80
C THR A 180 -3.33 -22.50 1.99
N ARG A 181 -3.27 -23.83 1.94
CA ARG A 181 -2.60 -24.66 2.94
C ARG A 181 -1.15 -24.95 2.54
N GLY A 182 -0.28 -25.14 3.53
CA GLY A 182 1.11 -25.52 3.32
C GLY A 182 2.07 -24.35 3.08
N PRO A 183 3.33 -24.65 2.70
CA PRO A 183 4.39 -23.67 2.53
C PRO A 183 4.07 -22.71 1.39
N LEU A 184 4.18 -21.40 1.67
CA LEU A 184 3.88 -20.33 0.73
C LEU A 184 5.12 -19.92 -0.08
N PHE A 185 4.90 -19.21 -1.20
CA PHE A 185 5.94 -18.59 -2.03
C PHE A 185 6.94 -19.53 -2.74
N LEU A 186 6.79 -20.86 -2.61
CA LEU A 186 7.70 -21.84 -3.23
C LEU A 186 7.81 -21.71 -4.75
N GLU A 187 6.75 -21.28 -5.44
CA GLU A 187 6.76 -21.10 -6.91
C GLU A 187 7.76 -20.03 -7.38
N GLY A 188 8.06 -19.05 -6.53
CA GLY A 188 9.03 -17.99 -6.83
C GLY A 188 10.48 -18.42 -6.68
N VAL A 189 10.74 -19.66 -6.21
CA VAL A 189 12.06 -20.15 -5.88
C VAL A 189 12.47 -21.25 -6.86
N ARG A 190 13.63 -21.11 -7.49
CA ARG A 190 14.11 -22.05 -8.52
C ARG A 190 14.90 -23.24 -7.95
N SER A 191 15.67 -23.03 -6.87
CA SER A 191 16.49 -24.07 -6.25
C SER A 191 15.64 -24.97 -5.35
N GLU A 192 15.72 -26.29 -5.53
CA GLU A 192 15.04 -27.25 -4.66
C GLU A 192 15.59 -27.25 -3.24
N GLU A 193 16.90 -27.07 -3.05
CA GLU A 193 17.50 -26.91 -1.72
C GLU A 193 16.87 -25.74 -0.96
N LYS A 194 16.69 -24.60 -1.64
CA LYS A 194 16.03 -23.43 -1.06
C LYS A 194 14.56 -23.69 -0.74
N LYS A 195 13.84 -24.40 -1.61
CA LYS A 195 12.45 -24.80 -1.34
C LYS A 195 12.38 -25.70 -0.12
N GLU A 196 13.32 -26.61 0.05
CA GLU A 196 13.36 -27.52 1.20
C GLU A 196 13.55 -26.75 2.51
N VAL A 197 14.47 -25.80 2.56
CA VAL A 197 14.62 -24.91 3.73
C VAL A 197 13.31 -24.19 4.03
N MET A 198 12.64 -23.64 3.02
CA MET A 198 11.34 -22.98 3.22
C MET A 198 10.24 -23.92 3.73
N ARG A 199 10.23 -25.19 3.29
CA ARG A 199 9.30 -26.21 3.80
C ARG A 199 9.58 -26.48 5.28
N LEU A 200 10.84 -26.69 5.65
CA LEU A 200 11.24 -26.93 7.04
C LEU A 200 10.88 -25.76 7.96
N VAL A 201 11.16 -24.53 7.55
CA VAL A 201 10.79 -23.32 8.31
C VAL A 201 9.28 -23.18 8.43
N HIS A 202 8.53 -23.45 7.35
CA HIS A 202 7.07 -23.43 7.40
C HIS A 202 6.51 -24.49 8.36
N GLU A 203 7.07 -25.69 8.37
CA GLU A 203 6.68 -26.77 9.27
C GLU A 203 6.97 -26.44 10.73
N ASP A 204 8.08 -25.76 11.00
CA ASP A 204 8.45 -25.28 12.33
C ASP A 204 7.45 -24.24 12.84
N PHE A 205 7.19 -23.19 12.06
CA PHE A 205 6.13 -22.22 12.38
C PHE A 205 4.76 -22.88 12.58
N SER A 206 4.43 -23.87 11.74
CA SER A 206 3.17 -24.60 11.84
C SER A 206 3.08 -25.44 13.12
N ARG A 207 4.20 -25.99 13.61
CA ARG A 207 4.28 -26.71 14.88
C ARG A 207 4.06 -25.77 16.06
N GLU A 208 4.75 -24.64 16.09
CA GLU A 208 4.56 -23.61 17.14
C GLU A 208 3.09 -23.11 17.16
N ILE A 209 2.49 -22.82 16.00
CA ILE A 209 1.10 -22.35 15.94
C ILE A 209 0.10 -23.42 16.35
N LYS A 210 0.32 -24.70 16.01
CA LYS A 210 -0.59 -25.80 16.42
C LYS A 210 -0.63 -26.04 17.92
N GLN A 211 0.42 -25.64 18.65
CA GLN A 211 0.44 -25.66 20.11
C GLN A 211 -0.36 -24.51 20.73
N SER A 212 -1.11 -23.74 19.92
CA SER A 212 -1.95 -22.64 20.37
C SER A 212 -3.42 -22.84 19.97
N ASP A 213 -4.35 -22.41 20.84
CA ASP A 213 -5.79 -22.68 20.76
C ASP A 213 -6.58 -21.86 19.73
N ILE A 214 -6.02 -21.58 18.54
CA ILE A 214 -6.57 -20.52 17.67
C ILE A 214 -7.13 -21.02 16.32
N GLU A 215 -8.30 -20.44 16.00
CA GLU A 215 -9.11 -20.71 14.82
C GLU A 215 -8.47 -20.16 13.54
N ARG A 216 -8.11 -21.05 12.62
CA ARG A 216 -7.64 -20.70 11.28
C ARG A 216 -8.83 -20.59 10.33
N LEU A 217 -9.11 -19.37 9.87
CA LEU A 217 -10.16 -19.15 8.88
C LEU A 217 -9.56 -19.17 7.47
N ILE A 218 -9.81 -20.26 6.75
CA ILE A 218 -9.57 -20.30 5.31
C ILE A 218 -10.68 -19.48 4.66
N ARG A 219 -10.35 -18.25 4.28
CA ARG A 219 -11.28 -17.32 3.62
C ARG A 219 -10.77 -16.97 2.24
N THR A 220 -11.68 -16.97 1.26
CA THR A 220 -11.40 -16.56 -0.12
C THR A 220 -11.47 -15.05 -0.31
N LYS A 221 -12.09 -14.32 0.64
CA LYS A 221 -12.17 -12.86 0.68
C LYS A 221 -11.82 -12.35 2.08
N LEU A 222 -11.09 -11.25 2.14
CA LEU A 222 -10.76 -10.54 3.38
C LEU A 222 -11.91 -9.59 3.71
N ASP A 223 -12.54 -9.78 4.87
CA ASP A 223 -13.61 -8.91 5.37
C ASP A 223 -13.00 -7.76 6.19
N ILE A 224 -12.38 -6.82 5.47
CA ILE A 224 -11.70 -5.66 6.06
C ILE A 224 -12.64 -4.83 6.94
N PRO A 225 -13.87 -4.47 6.52
CA PRO A 225 -14.80 -3.71 7.37
C PRO A 225 -15.07 -4.41 8.71
N ALA A 226 -15.38 -5.72 8.70
CA ALA A 226 -15.68 -6.43 9.93
C ALA A 226 -14.46 -6.60 10.85
N VAL A 227 -13.25 -6.68 10.29
CA VAL A 227 -12.00 -6.72 11.07
C VAL A 227 -11.75 -5.38 11.76
N LEU A 228 -11.83 -4.27 11.01
CA LEU A 228 -11.61 -2.93 11.54
C LEU A 228 -12.66 -2.55 12.60
N ALA A 229 -13.92 -2.96 12.40
CA ALA A 229 -15.01 -2.74 13.36
C ALA A 229 -14.75 -3.44 14.71
N ARG A 230 -14.07 -4.59 14.70
CA ARG A 230 -13.67 -5.32 15.92
C ARG A 230 -12.37 -4.81 16.55
N GLY A 231 -11.85 -3.68 16.08
CA GLY A 231 -10.59 -3.10 16.56
C GLY A 231 -9.33 -3.84 16.09
N GLY A 232 -9.45 -4.72 15.09
CA GLY A 232 -8.29 -5.40 14.51
C GLY A 232 -7.54 -4.51 13.51
N LEU A 233 -6.23 -4.66 13.46
CA LEU A 233 -5.34 -4.01 12.49
C LEU A 233 -4.83 -5.06 11.49
N PRO A 234 -5.36 -5.09 10.26
CA PRO A 234 -4.99 -6.09 9.28
C PRO A 234 -3.70 -5.71 8.55
N LEU A 235 -2.65 -6.51 8.72
CA LEU A 235 -1.54 -6.58 7.78
C LEU A 235 -1.98 -7.44 6.61
N VAL A 236 -1.89 -6.93 5.38
CA VAL A 236 -2.39 -7.62 4.19
C VAL A 236 -1.27 -7.83 3.18
N LEU A 237 -1.17 -9.06 2.69
CA LEU A 237 -0.30 -9.40 1.59
C LEU A 237 -0.90 -8.90 0.28
N ILE A 238 -0.15 -8.08 -0.44
CA ILE A 238 -0.52 -7.57 -1.76
C ILE A 238 0.56 -7.93 -2.80
N SER A 239 0.19 -7.83 -4.07
CA SER A 239 1.15 -7.83 -5.18
C SER A 239 1.58 -6.40 -5.49
N SER A 240 2.88 -6.08 -5.32
CA SER A 240 3.42 -4.73 -5.55
C SER A 240 3.50 -4.32 -7.02
N PHE A 241 3.09 -5.17 -7.97
CA PHE A 241 3.22 -4.93 -9.41
C PHE A 241 2.57 -3.63 -9.88
N ARG A 242 1.48 -3.18 -9.24
CA ARG A 242 0.80 -1.93 -9.62
C ARG A 242 1.24 -0.71 -8.83
N LEU A 243 2.00 -0.88 -7.74
CA LEU A 243 2.46 0.22 -6.89
C LEU A 243 3.93 0.60 -7.12
N VAL A 244 4.79 -0.39 -7.41
CA VAL A 244 6.27 -0.22 -7.51
C VAL A 244 6.88 -0.96 -8.71
N GLN A 245 6.08 -1.48 -9.65
CA GLN A 245 6.54 -2.29 -10.82
C GLN A 245 7.44 -3.51 -10.47
N SER A 246 7.64 -3.82 -9.20
CA SER A 246 8.28 -5.05 -8.71
C SER A 246 7.24 -6.17 -8.57
N LYS A 247 7.62 -7.41 -8.89
CA LYS A 247 6.71 -8.58 -8.88
C LYS A 247 6.70 -9.34 -7.55
N GLY A 248 7.20 -8.71 -6.48
CA GLY A 248 7.32 -9.33 -5.17
C GLY A 248 6.02 -9.34 -4.34
N PRO A 249 5.90 -10.27 -3.37
CA PRO A 249 4.95 -10.18 -2.27
C PRO A 249 5.32 -8.98 -1.42
N HIS A 250 4.30 -8.21 -1.03
CA HIS A 250 4.49 -7.01 -0.24
C HIS A 250 3.45 -6.93 0.86
N TRP A 251 3.84 -6.45 2.03
CA TRP A 251 2.94 -6.30 3.18
C TRP A 251 2.64 -4.83 3.40
N ILE A 252 1.36 -4.53 3.58
CA ILE A 252 0.84 -3.22 3.94
C ILE A 252 0.01 -3.33 5.22
N LEU A 253 -0.20 -2.20 5.89
CA LEU A 253 -1.09 -2.11 7.05
C LEU A 253 -2.35 -1.35 6.67
N VAL A 254 -3.51 -2.00 6.73
CA VAL A 254 -4.79 -1.31 6.51
C VAL A 254 -5.13 -0.43 7.72
N THR A 255 -5.42 0.84 7.46
CA THR A 255 -5.65 1.87 8.49
C THR A 255 -7.09 2.40 8.49
N GLY A 256 -7.90 2.09 7.50
CA GLY A 256 -9.30 2.50 7.46
C GLY A 256 -10.05 1.93 6.27
N CYS A 257 -11.36 2.12 6.28
CA CYS A 257 -12.26 1.70 5.20
C CYS A 257 -13.53 2.53 5.26
N ASP A 258 -13.98 3.04 4.12
CA ASP A 258 -15.30 3.63 3.93
C ASP A 258 -16.09 2.85 2.87
N GLU A 259 -17.22 3.38 2.40
CA GLU A 259 -18.07 2.73 1.39
C GLU A 259 -17.39 2.54 0.03
N GLU A 260 -16.46 3.44 -0.32
CA GLU A 260 -15.85 3.50 -1.64
C GLU A 260 -14.39 3.00 -1.64
N PHE A 261 -13.67 3.16 -0.53
CA PHE A 261 -12.23 2.98 -0.42
C PHE A 261 -11.80 2.17 0.80
N ILE A 262 -10.68 1.48 0.61
CA ILE A 262 -9.83 0.96 1.67
C ILE A 262 -8.57 1.82 1.74
N TYR A 263 -8.15 2.16 2.95
CA TYR A 263 -6.99 3.01 3.23
C TYR A 263 -5.89 2.18 3.89
N PHE A 264 -4.63 2.36 3.47
CA PHE A 264 -3.51 1.64 4.06
C PHE A 264 -2.22 2.47 4.14
N HIS A 265 -1.31 2.05 5.03
CA HIS A 265 0.07 2.48 5.06
C HIS A 265 0.92 1.50 4.28
N ASP A 266 1.74 2.04 3.38
CA ASP A 266 2.77 1.29 2.69
C ASP A 266 4.13 1.61 3.33
N PRO A 267 4.78 0.65 4.02
CA PRO A 267 6.08 0.92 4.63
C PRO A 267 7.21 1.14 3.62
N ASP A 268 6.99 0.78 2.34
CA ASP A 268 7.96 0.97 1.26
C ASP A 268 7.82 2.36 0.61
N VAL A 269 8.65 3.28 1.08
CA VAL A 269 8.83 4.59 0.44
C VAL A 269 9.93 4.41 -0.62
N ASP A 270 9.51 4.10 -1.85
CA ASP A 270 10.39 3.89 -3.01
C ASP A 270 11.45 5.00 -3.11
N HIS A 271 12.72 4.61 -3.02
CA HIS A 271 13.87 5.52 -3.06
C HIS A 271 14.10 6.18 -4.43
N SER A 272 13.44 5.71 -5.49
CA SER A 272 13.70 6.13 -6.87
C SER A 272 12.87 7.33 -7.36
N GLN A 273 11.79 7.70 -6.67
CA GLN A 273 10.79 8.64 -7.23
C GLN A 273 10.13 9.54 -6.18
N HIS A 274 10.85 10.50 -5.59
CA HIS A 274 10.31 11.70 -4.90
C HIS A 274 9.12 11.52 -3.91
N ARG A 275 8.75 10.29 -3.51
CA ARG A 275 7.63 10.00 -2.63
C ARG A 275 7.99 10.44 -1.22
N ARG A 276 7.16 11.29 -0.65
CA ARG A 276 7.28 11.72 0.74
C ARG A 276 6.60 10.70 1.63
N GLU A 277 6.94 10.69 2.91
CA GLU A 277 6.28 9.81 3.90
C GLU A 277 4.76 9.97 3.94
N LEU A 278 4.26 11.19 3.63
CA LEU A 278 2.83 11.48 3.51
C LEU A 278 2.16 10.73 2.35
N ASP A 279 2.89 10.44 1.28
CA ASP A 279 2.36 9.71 0.11
C ASP A 279 2.19 8.21 0.38
N CYS A 280 2.83 7.72 1.44
CA CYS A 280 2.77 6.34 1.90
C CYS A 280 1.75 6.12 3.03
N GLN A 281 1.04 7.18 3.43
CA GLN A 281 0.05 7.16 4.50
C GLN A 281 -1.38 7.25 3.94
N HIS A 282 -2.26 6.48 4.56
CA HIS A 282 -3.67 6.32 4.20
C HIS A 282 -3.91 6.27 2.69
N ILE A 283 -3.14 5.48 1.94
CA ILE A 283 -3.27 5.34 0.49
C ILE A 283 -4.68 4.79 0.19
N PRO A 284 -5.53 5.56 -0.51
CA PRO A 284 -6.86 5.13 -0.88
C PRO A 284 -6.82 4.22 -2.12
N VAL A 285 -7.49 3.08 -2.02
CA VAL A 285 -7.80 2.21 -3.17
C VAL A 285 -9.24 1.77 -3.13
N SER A 286 -9.92 1.76 -4.28
CA SER A 286 -11.29 1.24 -4.34
C SER A 286 -11.36 -0.21 -3.84
N HIS A 287 -12.51 -0.63 -3.31
CA HIS A 287 -12.74 -2.02 -2.87
C HIS A 287 -12.40 -3.05 -3.96
N ALA A 288 -12.78 -2.76 -5.21
CA ALA A 288 -12.49 -3.64 -6.36
C ALA A 288 -10.99 -3.69 -6.69
N GLU A 289 -10.28 -2.57 -6.54
CA GLU A 289 -8.83 -2.51 -6.69
C GLU A 289 -8.11 -3.28 -5.58
N PHE A 290 -8.50 -3.08 -4.33
CA PHE A 290 -7.96 -3.81 -3.19
C PHE A 290 -8.17 -5.33 -3.31
N ASP A 291 -9.35 -5.76 -3.77
CA ASP A 291 -9.65 -7.17 -4.00
C ASP A 291 -8.73 -7.81 -5.05
N ARG A 292 -8.29 -7.03 -6.06
CA ARG A 292 -7.27 -7.46 -7.02
C ARG A 292 -5.87 -7.43 -6.43
N LEU A 293 -5.50 -6.34 -5.75
CA LEU A 293 -4.16 -6.15 -5.15
C LEU A 293 -3.82 -7.23 -4.13
N SER A 294 -4.79 -7.66 -3.33
CA SER A 294 -4.64 -8.69 -2.29
C SER A 294 -4.48 -10.12 -2.84
N ARG A 295 -4.47 -10.32 -4.17
CA ARG A 295 -4.19 -11.61 -4.81
C ARG A 295 -2.76 -11.67 -5.30
N PHE A 296 -1.96 -12.57 -4.72
CA PHE A 296 -0.56 -12.75 -5.09
C PHE A 296 -0.33 -14.05 -5.89
N GLY A 297 0.47 -13.95 -6.96
CA GLY A 297 0.92 -15.10 -7.75
C GLY A 297 -0.18 -15.81 -8.56
N LYS A 298 0.20 -16.89 -9.25
CA LYS A 298 -0.72 -17.66 -10.11
C LYS A 298 -1.87 -18.31 -9.33
N ASN A 299 -1.59 -18.74 -8.10
CA ASN A 299 -2.56 -19.36 -7.21
C ASN A 299 -3.51 -18.37 -6.54
N LYS A 300 -3.41 -17.06 -6.86
CA LYS A 300 -4.21 -16.00 -6.25
C LYS A 300 -4.19 -16.10 -4.71
N LEU A 301 -3.00 -16.30 -4.16
CA LEU A 301 -2.77 -16.38 -2.72
C LEU A 301 -3.30 -15.11 -2.06
N ARG A 302 -4.08 -15.29 -0.99
CA ARG A 302 -4.49 -14.23 -0.09
C ARG A 302 -4.00 -14.57 1.30
N ALA A 303 -3.38 -13.59 1.95
CA ALA A 303 -2.94 -13.71 3.33
C ALA A 303 -3.17 -12.39 4.06
N ALA A 304 -3.66 -12.47 5.29
CA ALA A 304 -3.72 -11.37 6.22
C ALA A 304 -3.37 -11.85 7.63
N VAL A 305 -2.66 -11.00 8.37
CA VAL A 305 -2.36 -11.17 9.79
C VAL A 305 -3.05 -10.02 10.51
N ILE A 306 -4.06 -10.33 11.31
CA ILE A 306 -4.85 -9.33 12.01
C ILE A 306 -4.39 -9.28 13.46
N VAL A 307 -3.88 -8.14 13.86
CA VAL A 307 -3.39 -7.90 15.22
C VAL A 307 -4.47 -7.16 16.02
N TYR A 308 -4.72 -7.61 17.24
CA TYR A 308 -5.64 -7.01 18.20
C TYR A 308 -4.87 -6.64 19.48
N PRO A 309 -5.42 -5.74 20.32
CA PRO A 309 -4.89 -5.52 21.66
C PRO A 309 -4.75 -6.86 22.40
N SER A 310 -3.80 -6.93 23.33
CA SER A 310 -3.73 -8.02 24.29
C SER A 310 -5.06 -8.11 25.06
N GLU A 311 -5.47 -9.32 25.43
CA GLU A 311 -6.52 -9.46 26.44
C GLU A 311 -5.94 -8.92 27.74
N THR A 312 -6.29 -7.69 28.10
CA THR A 312 -6.22 -7.30 29.50
C THR A 312 -7.16 -8.26 30.21
N ALA A 313 -6.62 -9.03 31.16
CA ALA A 313 -7.44 -9.74 32.12
C ALA A 313 -8.46 -8.72 32.63
N SER A 314 -9.72 -8.92 32.29
CA SER A 314 -10.79 -8.12 32.86
C SER A 314 -10.76 -8.44 34.34
N GLU A 315 -10.23 -7.51 35.15
CA GLU A 315 -10.37 -7.53 36.60
C GLU A 315 -11.85 -7.37 36.99
#